data_AF-A0A412J032-F1
#
_entry.id   AF-A0A412J032-F1
#
_cell.length_a   1.000
_cell.length_b   1.000
_cell.length_c   1.000
_cell.angle_alpha   90.00
_cell.angle_beta   90.00
_cell.angle_gamma   90.00
#
_symmetry.space_group_name_H-M   'P 1'
#
loop_
_entity.id
_entity.type
_entity.pdbx_description
1 polymer ?
#
loop_
_entity_poly.entity_id
_entity_poly.type
_entity_poly.pdbx_seq_one_letter_code
_entity_poly.pdbx_strand_id
1 'polypeptide(L)'
;MAARYIVENDNETTTTIFALQNQNDKEYISYTYTTDVIEDTKEYQKTITINSTNKKYTKYDIQYNYYEFENGNYTYGEDATGSISINKDGITYDNVPLLNEAIQSCCTIIDDFQEEFDIDYEEYDFDPLPYQMKDLNIPSIDEIQEETATSTDYYGEQRINAKGYTLVDCLSIDKDTNEATYSTFNYERQSDEKSIPCTLSLQGNNIYLLTPDMDIDFTYYIYKTDDTVYMYSIDYSSNEIIEDITNNGGNMAEQVLKTTNDSLRKKIAEQ
;
A
#
# COMPACT_ATOMS: atom_id res chain seq x y z
N MET A 1 21.21 -21.93 8.33
CA MET A 1 22.19 -20.93 8.78
C MET A 1 21.46 -19.60 8.89
N ALA A 2 21.70 -18.81 9.92
CA ALA A 2 21.12 -17.47 10.02
C ALA A 2 22.22 -16.51 10.46
N ALA A 3 22.26 -15.34 9.84
CA ALA A 3 23.12 -14.24 10.20
C ALA A 3 22.24 -13.02 10.48
N ARG A 4 22.60 -12.29 11.54
CA ARG A 4 21.84 -11.16 12.08
C ARG A 4 22.82 -10.02 12.31
N TYR A 5 22.43 -8.84 11.85
CA TYR A 5 23.14 -7.59 12.07
C TYR A 5 22.19 -6.58 12.73
N ILE A 6 22.71 -5.76 13.64
CA ILE A 6 21.95 -4.77 14.39
C ILE A 6 22.75 -3.47 14.42
N VAL A 7 22.12 -2.38 13.98
CA VAL A 7 22.66 -1.02 14.07
C VAL A 7 21.79 -0.25 15.07
N GLU A 8 22.43 0.34 16.08
CA GLU A 8 21.78 1.18 17.09
C GLU A 8 22.27 2.62 16.95
N ASN A 9 21.34 3.53 16.67
CA ASN A 9 21.52 4.98 16.70
C ASN A 9 20.74 5.58 17.89
N ASP A 10 20.92 6.87 18.16
CA ASP A 10 20.34 7.54 19.35
C ASP A 10 18.82 7.34 19.51
N ASN A 11 18.10 7.26 18.40
CA ASN A 11 16.64 7.15 18.38
C ASN A 11 16.11 6.07 17.42
N GLU A 12 16.99 5.26 16.82
CA GLU A 12 16.61 4.28 15.80
C GLU A 12 17.42 2.99 16.01
N THR A 13 16.73 1.86 15.98
CA THR A 13 17.36 0.54 15.90
C THR A 13 16.95 -0.11 14.60
N THR A 14 17.93 -0.48 13.79
CA THR A 14 17.73 -1.28 12.58
C THR A 14 18.26 -2.69 12.83
N THR A 15 17.43 -3.69 12.57
CA THR A 15 17.80 -5.12 12.61
C THR A 15 17.63 -5.74 11.24
N THR A 16 18.70 -6.35 10.76
CA THR A 16 18.75 -7.02 9.47
C THR A 16 19.05 -8.50 9.68
N ILE A 17 18.25 -9.40 9.09
CA ILE A 17 18.39 -10.86 9.24
C ILE A 17 18.35 -11.52 7.86
N PHE A 18 19.36 -12.35 7.62
CA PHE A 18 19.37 -13.32 6.53
C PHE A 18 19.31 -14.72 7.13
N ALA A 19 18.35 -15.54 6.69
CA ALA A 19 18.24 -16.92 7.13
C ALA A 19 18.05 -17.88 5.95
N LEU A 20 18.94 -18.86 5.86
CA LEU A 20 18.73 -20.09 5.11
C LEU A 20 18.11 -21.12 6.06
N GLN A 21 16.80 -21.32 5.94
CA GLN A 21 16.06 -22.24 6.79
C GLN A 21 15.76 -23.55 6.04
N ASN A 22 15.88 -24.66 6.75
CA ASN A 22 15.38 -25.95 6.30
C ASN A 22 14.36 -26.43 7.34
N GLN A 23 13.12 -25.95 7.22
CA GLN A 23 12.03 -26.40 8.06
C GLN A 23 11.12 -27.33 7.24
N ASN A 24 10.79 -28.51 7.79
CA ASN A 24 9.86 -29.46 7.18
C ASN A 24 10.22 -29.86 5.73
N ASP A 25 11.50 -30.12 5.44
CA ASP A 25 12.04 -30.43 4.10
C ASP A 25 11.82 -29.35 3.02
N LYS A 26 11.42 -28.14 3.45
CA LYS A 26 11.39 -26.94 2.62
C LYS A 26 12.60 -26.08 2.96
N GLU A 27 13.55 -26.08 2.04
CA GLU A 27 14.61 -25.09 2.00
C GLU A 27 13.98 -23.78 1.54
N TYR A 28 14.07 -22.75 2.38
CA TYR A 28 13.68 -21.41 2.03
C TYR A 28 14.70 -20.40 2.54
N ILE A 29 14.89 -19.36 1.74
CA ILE A 29 15.63 -18.16 2.09
C ILE A 29 14.63 -17.15 2.66
N SER A 30 15.04 -16.49 3.73
CA SER A 30 14.30 -15.41 4.38
C SER A 30 15.20 -14.19 4.52
N TYR A 31 14.67 -13.05 4.12
CA TYR A 31 15.25 -11.73 4.33
C TYR A 31 14.29 -10.95 5.23
N THR A 32 14.77 -10.49 6.38
CA THR A 32 13.97 -9.67 7.29
C THR A 32 14.70 -8.39 7.60
N TYR A 33 13.99 -7.28 7.49
CA TYR A 33 14.44 -5.95 7.86
C TYR A 33 13.42 -5.36 8.83
N THR A 34 13.89 -4.91 9.99
CA THR A 34 13.07 -4.27 11.01
C THR A 34 13.71 -2.96 11.41
N THR A 35 12.90 -1.90 11.52
CA THR A 35 13.30 -0.59 12.04
C THR A 35 12.38 -0.20 13.17
N ASP A 36 12.95 0.15 14.31
CA ASP A 36 12.26 0.68 15.47
C ASP A 36 12.77 2.11 15.72
N VAL A 37 11.91 3.12 15.55
CA VAL A 37 12.26 4.54 15.74
C VAL A 37 11.48 5.11 16.92
N ILE A 38 12.16 5.81 17.83
CA ILE A 38 11.56 6.45 19.00
C ILE A 38 11.74 7.97 18.91
N GLU A 39 10.66 8.72 18.73
CA GLU A 39 10.67 10.19 18.67
C GLU A 39 9.79 10.78 19.77
N ASP A 40 10.41 11.35 20.81
CA ASP A 40 9.73 11.90 21.98
C ASP A 40 8.79 10.88 22.66
N THR A 41 7.49 10.98 22.37
CA THR A 41 6.44 10.08 22.88
C THR A 41 5.98 9.08 21.84
N LYS A 42 6.47 9.16 20.61
CA LYS A 42 6.06 8.30 19.50
C LYS A 42 7.07 7.19 19.27
N GLU A 43 6.55 6.04 18.90
CA GLU A 43 7.32 4.87 18.49
C GLU A 43 6.78 4.37 17.15
N TYR A 44 7.67 4.12 16.21
CA TYR A 44 7.35 3.61 14.88
C TYR A 44 8.08 2.30 14.69
N GLN A 45 7.34 1.24 14.38
CA GLN A 45 7.88 -0.09 14.13
C GLN A 45 7.56 -0.46 12.68
N LYS A 46 8.60 -0.72 11.88
CA LYS A 46 8.50 -1.16 10.49
C LYS A 46 9.14 -2.53 10.38
N THR A 47 8.47 -3.49 9.74
CA THR A 47 9.05 -4.80 9.42
C THR A 47 8.72 -5.21 8.00
N ILE A 48 9.74 -5.62 7.25
CA ILE A 48 9.62 -6.24 5.93
C ILE A 48 10.21 -7.64 6.02
N THR A 49 9.44 -8.63 5.59
CA THR A 49 9.89 -10.02 5.49
C THR A 49 9.66 -10.55 4.08
N ILE A 50 10.72 -11.06 3.46
CA ILE A 50 10.68 -11.65 2.11
C ILE A 50 11.11 -13.11 2.22
N ASN A 51 10.20 -14.03 1.88
CA ASN A 51 10.42 -15.47 2.02
C ASN A 51 10.35 -16.17 0.67
N SER A 52 11.34 -16.98 0.32
CA SER A 52 11.27 -17.79 -0.90
C SER A 52 10.21 -18.87 -0.76
N THR A 53 9.39 -19.07 -1.79
CA THR A 53 8.31 -20.07 -1.80
C THR A 53 8.70 -21.33 -2.58
N ASN A 54 9.85 -21.33 -3.26
CA ASN A 54 10.35 -22.47 -4.03
C ASN A 54 11.84 -22.74 -3.80
N LYS A 55 12.25 -24.01 -3.93
CA LYS A 55 13.65 -24.46 -3.74
C LYS A 55 14.64 -23.88 -4.76
N LYS A 56 14.14 -23.31 -5.85
CA LYS A 56 14.98 -22.65 -6.85
C LYS A 56 15.23 -21.18 -6.53
N TYR A 57 14.59 -20.65 -5.48
CA TYR A 57 14.71 -19.26 -5.06
C TYR A 57 14.37 -18.28 -6.20
N THR A 58 13.31 -18.58 -6.93
CA THR A 58 12.82 -17.73 -8.03
C THR A 58 11.42 -17.18 -7.77
N LYS A 59 10.84 -17.48 -6.62
CA LYS A 59 9.52 -17.01 -6.19
C LYS A 59 9.58 -16.66 -4.71
N TYR A 60 8.98 -15.54 -4.35
CA TYR A 60 9.02 -14.99 -3.00
C TYR A 60 7.67 -14.37 -2.63
N ASP A 61 7.31 -14.52 -1.36
CA ASP A 61 6.22 -13.76 -0.73
C ASP A 61 6.85 -12.62 0.08
N ILE A 62 6.30 -11.41 -0.05
CA ILE A 62 6.65 -10.23 0.75
C ILE A 62 5.54 -10.00 1.77
N GLN A 63 5.93 -9.69 3.00
CA GLN A 63 5.06 -9.21 4.06
C GLN A 63 5.65 -7.90 4.60
N TYR A 64 4.81 -6.89 4.73
CA TYR A 64 5.14 -5.60 5.32
C TYR A 64 4.17 -5.32 6.46
N ASN A 65 4.73 -4.79 7.54
CA ASN A 65 3.98 -4.33 8.69
C ASN A 65 4.58 -2.99 9.13
N TYR A 66 3.71 -2.02 9.38
CA TYR A 66 4.06 -0.75 9.99
C TYR A 66 3.10 -0.44 11.12
N TYR A 67 3.63 -0.04 12.27
CA TYR A 67 2.84 0.30 13.45
C TYR A 67 3.34 1.59 14.09
N GLU A 68 2.41 2.45 14.47
CA GLU A 68 2.69 3.64 15.26
C GLU A 68 2.09 3.51 16.67
N PHE A 69 2.84 3.99 17.65
CA PHE A 69 2.42 4.09 19.03
C PHE A 69 2.68 5.49 19.58
N GLU A 70 1.79 5.98 20.44
CA GLU A 70 1.97 7.23 21.19
C GLU A 70 1.81 6.96 22.69
N ASN A 71 2.86 7.26 23.46
CA ASN A 71 2.99 6.91 24.88
C ASN A 71 2.71 5.42 25.14
N GLY A 72 3.15 4.55 24.23
CA GLY A 72 2.95 3.10 24.28
C GLY A 72 1.54 2.63 23.91
N ASN A 73 0.65 3.50 23.45
CA ASN A 73 -0.67 3.13 22.95
C ASN A 73 -0.66 3.05 21.42
N TYR A 74 -1.19 1.97 20.85
CA TYR A 74 -1.34 1.82 19.41
C TYR A 74 -2.20 2.96 18.84
N THR A 75 -1.70 3.63 17.80
CA THR A 75 -2.39 4.72 17.12
C THR A 75 -2.72 4.40 15.67
N TYR A 76 -1.85 3.69 14.98
CA TYR A 76 -2.00 3.38 13.56
C TYR A 76 -1.26 2.09 13.20
N GLY A 77 -1.72 1.43 12.14
CA GLY A 77 -1.05 0.27 11.58
C GLY A 77 -1.44 0.02 10.13
N GLU A 78 -0.46 -0.44 9.37
CA GLU A 78 -0.60 -0.81 7.96
C GLU A 78 0.05 -2.18 7.76
N ASP A 79 -0.69 -3.09 7.12
CA ASP A 79 -0.20 -4.41 6.75
C ASP A 79 -0.35 -4.56 5.23
N ALA A 80 0.71 -5.01 4.56
CA ALA A 80 0.68 -5.30 3.13
C ALA A 80 1.34 -6.64 2.83
N THR A 81 0.83 -7.30 1.80
CA THR A 81 1.41 -8.54 1.28
C THR A 81 1.54 -8.45 -0.23
N GLY A 82 2.53 -9.14 -0.78
CA GLY A 82 2.75 -9.19 -2.21
C GLY A 82 3.67 -10.34 -2.58
N SER A 83 3.98 -10.44 -3.86
CA SER A 83 4.79 -11.50 -4.42
C SER A 83 5.82 -10.99 -5.41
N ILE A 84 6.98 -11.64 -5.42
CA ILE A 84 8.05 -11.41 -6.38
C ILE A 84 8.35 -12.73 -7.10
N SER A 85 8.52 -12.67 -8.41
CA SER A 85 9.05 -13.79 -9.20
C SER A 85 10.20 -13.35 -10.08
N ILE A 86 11.29 -14.13 -10.05
CA ILE A 86 12.46 -13.97 -10.90
C ILE A 86 12.27 -14.86 -12.13
N ASN A 87 12.23 -14.24 -13.30
CA ASN A 87 12.07 -14.91 -14.59
C ASN A 87 13.29 -14.62 -15.49
N LYS A 88 13.38 -15.33 -16.63
CA LYS A 88 14.44 -15.08 -17.62
C LYS A 88 14.44 -13.66 -18.17
N ASP A 89 13.27 -13.05 -18.22
CA ASP A 89 13.04 -11.72 -18.79
C ASP A 89 13.08 -10.59 -17.74
N GLY A 90 13.39 -10.93 -16.48
CA GLY A 90 13.47 -9.97 -15.37
C GLY A 90 12.58 -10.35 -14.18
N ILE A 91 12.35 -9.38 -13.30
CA ILE A 91 11.53 -9.54 -12.09
C ILE A 91 10.10 -9.10 -12.37
N THR A 92 9.13 -9.91 -11.92
CA THR A 92 7.70 -9.57 -11.92
C THR A 92 7.19 -9.46 -10.48
N TYR A 93 6.26 -8.55 -10.24
CA TYR A 93 5.73 -8.20 -8.93
C TYR A 93 4.28 -7.72 -9.05
N ASP A 94 3.52 -7.79 -7.96
CA ASP A 94 2.10 -7.45 -7.90
C ASP A 94 1.79 -6.16 -7.12
N ASN A 95 2.76 -5.60 -6.40
CA ASN A 95 2.59 -4.41 -5.57
C ASN A 95 3.82 -3.49 -5.66
N VAL A 96 3.68 -2.34 -6.32
CA VAL A 96 4.81 -1.42 -6.61
C VAL A 96 5.30 -0.67 -5.37
N PRO A 97 4.44 -0.07 -4.52
CA PRO A 97 4.89 0.50 -3.25
C PRO A 97 5.64 -0.51 -2.39
N LEU A 98 5.10 -1.73 -2.25
CA LEU A 98 5.74 -2.79 -1.49
C LEU A 98 7.06 -3.26 -2.12
N LEU A 99 7.17 -3.22 -3.45
CA LEU A 99 8.43 -3.48 -4.13
C LEU A 99 9.49 -2.41 -3.81
N ASN A 100 9.13 -1.13 -3.82
CA ASN A 100 10.06 -0.04 -3.45
C ASN A 100 10.61 -0.24 -2.04
N GLU A 101 9.71 -0.56 -1.10
CA GLU A 101 10.06 -0.88 0.28
C GLU A 101 11.00 -2.10 0.35
N ALA A 102 10.68 -3.16 -0.39
CA ALA A 102 11.53 -4.36 -0.47
C ALA A 102 12.90 -4.07 -1.10
N ILE A 103 13.01 -3.21 -2.12
CA ILE A 103 14.31 -2.81 -2.70
C ILE A 103 15.16 -2.11 -1.66
N GLN A 104 14.61 -1.12 -0.95
CA GLN A 104 15.36 -0.38 0.06
C GLN A 104 15.90 -1.32 1.13
N SER A 105 15.05 -2.19 1.67
CA SER A 105 15.47 -3.22 2.63
C SER A 105 16.53 -4.15 2.05
N CYS A 106 16.37 -4.61 0.81
CA CYS A 106 17.35 -5.45 0.14
C CYS A 106 18.71 -4.76 -0.06
N CYS A 107 18.74 -3.48 -0.43
CA CYS A 107 19.97 -2.72 -0.56
C CYS A 107 20.68 -2.59 0.80
N THR A 108 19.94 -2.27 1.87
CA THR A 108 20.51 -2.24 3.22
C THR A 108 21.05 -3.62 3.65
N ILE A 109 20.34 -4.70 3.33
CA ILE A 109 20.83 -6.07 3.59
C ILE A 109 22.16 -6.32 2.88
N ILE A 110 22.29 -5.92 1.61
CA ILE A 110 23.54 -6.10 0.86
C ILE A 110 24.66 -5.33 1.53
N ASP A 111 24.47 -4.03 1.77
CA ASP A 111 25.51 -3.16 2.31
C ASP A 111 25.96 -3.64 3.69
N ASP A 112 25.01 -3.88 4.61
CA ASP A 112 25.27 -4.34 5.97
C ASP A 112 25.99 -5.70 6.01
N PHE A 113 25.54 -6.68 5.21
CA PHE A 113 26.07 -8.05 5.29
C PHE A 113 27.37 -8.23 4.52
N GLN A 114 27.55 -7.54 3.39
CA GLN A 114 28.82 -7.59 2.68
C GLN A 114 29.93 -6.98 3.51
N GLU A 115 29.68 -5.84 4.17
CA GLU A 115 30.67 -5.19 5.04
C GLU A 115 30.95 -6.01 6.30
N GLU A 116 29.91 -6.41 7.05
CA GLU A 116 30.10 -7.06 8.36
C GLU A 116 30.72 -8.46 8.25
N PHE A 117 30.34 -9.23 7.22
CA PHE A 117 30.72 -10.63 7.11
C PHE A 117 31.74 -10.93 6.00
N ASP A 118 32.22 -9.89 5.29
CA ASP A 118 33.14 -10.02 4.14
C ASP A 118 32.61 -11.04 3.12
N ILE A 119 31.30 -10.95 2.83
CA ILE A 119 30.60 -11.89 1.96
C ILE A 119 30.60 -11.37 0.52
N ASP A 120 31.12 -12.18 -0.39
CA ASP A 120 30.92 -12.00 -1.83
C ASP A 120 29.73 -12.84 -2.31
N TYR A 121 28.63 -12.16 -2.66
CA TYR A 121 27.42 -12.81 -3.15
C TYR A 121 27.61 -13.49 -4.52
N GLU A 122 28.66 -13.14 -5.27
CA GLU A 122 28.99 -13.77 -6.56
C GLU A 122 29.59 -15.17 -6.39
N GLU A 123 30.03 -15.54 -5.18
CA GLU A 123 30.63 -16.86 -4.89
C GLU A 123 29.59 -17.96 -4.56
N TYR A 124 28.30 -17.62 -4.45
CA TYR A 124 27.24 -18.59 -4.13
C TYR A 124 26.62 -19.23 -5.37
N ASP A 125 26.21 -20.50 -5.26
CA ASP A 125 25.54 -21.28 -6.33
C ASP A 125 24.09 -20.83 -6.64
N PHE A 126 23.65 -19.68 -6.12
CA PHE A 126 22.33 -19.11 -6.40
C PHE A 126 22.44 -17.59 -6.49
N ASP A 127 21.59 -16.98 -7.32
CA ASP A 127 21.49 -15.53 -7.44
C ASP A 127 20.62 -14.98 -6.29
N PRO A 128 21.18 -14.25 -5.31
CA PRO A 128 20.40 -13.75 -4.19
C PRO A 128 19.46 -12.64 -4.64
N LEU A 129 18.21 -12.68 -4.15
CA LEU A 129 17.18 -11.71 -4.51
C LEU A 129 17.63 -10.25 -4.32
N PRO A 130 18.31 -9.87 -3.21
CA PRO A 130 18.80 -8.51 -3.05
C PRO A 130 19.68 -8.04 -4.23
N TYR A 131 20.58 -8.89 -4.73
CA TYR A 131 21.45 -8.54 -5.85
C TYR A 131 20.68 -8.38 -7.16
N GLN A 132 19.61 -9.15 -7.35
CA GLN A 132 18.73 -9.03 -8.51
C GLN A 132 17.85 -7.76 -8.45
N MET A 133 17.57 -7.26 -7.24
CA MET A 133 16.71 -6.11 -7.01
C MET A 133 17.44 -4.76 -7.05
N LYS A 134 18.75 -4.72 -6.74
CA LYS A 134 19.52 -3.47 -6.59
C LYS A 134 19.49 -2.56 -7.83
N ASP A 135 19.41 -3.13 -9.03
CA ASP A 135 19.45 -2.41 -10.31
C ASP A 135 18.07 -2.35 -11.00
N LEU A 136 16.98 -2.72 -10.31
CA LEU A 136 15.64 -2.63 -10.87
C LEU A 136 15.24 -1.18 -11.08
N ASN A 137 14.91 -0.83 -12.32
CA ASN A 137 14.29 0.44 -12.63
C ASN A 137 12.77 0.33 -12.41
N ILE A 138 12.32 0.70 -11.21
CA ILE A 138 10.88 0.76 -10.90
C ILE A 138 10.32 2.06 -11.49
N PRO A 139 9.24 2.00 -12.31
CA PRO A 139 8.56 3.21 -12.76
C PRO A 139 8.04 4.01 -11.56
N SER A 140 8.02 5.35 -11.66
CA SER A 140 7.35 6.16 -10.63
C SER A 140 5.90 5.70 -10.49
N ILE A 141 5.30 5.84 -9.30
CA ILE A 141 3.89 5.53 -9.10
C ILE A 141 2.99 6.29 -10.10
N ASP A 142 3.42 7.49 -10.50
CA ASP A 142 2.76 8.34 -11.49
C ASP A 142 2.86 7.81 -12.94
N GLU A 143 3.77 6.88 -13.20
CA GLU A 143 4.00 6.28 -14.52
C GLU A 143 3.30 4.92 -14.69
N ILE A 144 2.70 4.39 -13.62
CA ILE A 144 1.93 3.15 -13.68
C ILE A 144 0.62 3.42 -14.42
N GLN A 145 0.42 2.74 -15.54
CA GLN A 145 -0.81 2.88 -16.32
C GLN A 145 -2.00 2.32 -15.53
N GLU A 146 -3.08 3.09 -15.42
CA GLU A 146 -4.37 2.66 -14.84
C GLU A 146 -4.88 1.34 -15.42
N GLU A 147 -4.50 1.02 -16.66
CA GLU A 147 -4.84 -0.22 -17.38
C GLU A 147 -4.32 -1.48 -16.67
N THR A 148 -3.20 -1.35 -15.94
CA THR A 148 -2.56 -2.45 -15.20
C THR A 148 -2.90 -2.49 -13.72
N ALA A 149 -3.57 -1.46 -13.19
CA ALA A 149 -4.00 -1.42 -11.80
C ALA A 149 -5.11 -2.44 -11.52
N THR A 150 -5.06 -3.09 -10.35
CA THR A 150 -6.12 -4.01 -9.88
C THR A 150 -7.33 -3.26 -9.32
N SER A 151 -7.17 -1.98 -8.99
CA SER A 151 -8.23 -1.09 -8.54
C SER A 151 -8.45 0.09 -9.49
N THR A 152 -9.60 0.74 -9.36
CA THR A 152 -9.85 2.09 -9.87
C THR A 152 -9.96 3.04 -8.67
N ASP A 153 -9.10 4.06 -8.65
CA ASP A 153 -9.06 5.04 -7.57
C ASP A 153 -9.80 6.33 -7.97
N TYR A 154 -10.65 6.81 -7.09
CA TYR A 154 -11.41 8.04 -7.25
C TYR A 154 -11.06 9.02 -6.13
N TYR A 155 -10.91 10.29 -6.47
CA TYR A 155 -10.43 11.33 -5.55
C TYR A 155 -11.39 12.51 -5.48
N GLY A 156 -11.72 12.94 -4.27
CA GLY A 156 -12.54 14.12 -3.97
C GLY A 156 -11.75 15.43 -4.05
N GLU A 157 -12.42 16.55 -3.80
CA GLU A 157 -11.77 17.86 -3.77
C GLU A 157 -10.84 18.02 -2.56
N GLN A 158 -9.74 18.77 -2.74
CA GLN A 158 -8.83 19.11 -1.65
C GLN A 158 -9.53 19.99 -0.61
N ARG A 159 -9.38 19.64 0.66
CA ARG A 159 -9.83 20.45 1.79
C ARG A 159 -8.73 20.65 2.81
N ILE A 160 -8.66 21.85 3.40
CA ILE A 160 -7.69 22.14 4.47
C ILE A 160 -8.41 21.96 5.82
N ASN A 161 -7.87 21.10 6.68
CA ASN A 161 -8.42 20.90 8.02
C ASN A 161 -7.98 22.03 8.99
N ALA A 162 -8.55 22.04 10.20
CA ALA A 162 -8.24 23.07 11.20
C ALA A 162 -6.77 23.08 11.67
N LYS A 163 -6.02 22.01 11.42
CA LYS A 163 -4.58 21.89 11.71
C LYS A 163 -3.70 22.40 10.57
N GLY A 164 -4.30 22.78 9.44
CA GLY A 164 -3.59 23.25 8.25
C GLY A 164 -3.16 22.13 7.29
N TYR A 165 -3.58 20.89 7.51
CA TYR A 165 -3.28 19.78 6.60
C TYR A 165 -4.23 19.79 5.41
N THR A 166 -3.68 19.51 4.23
CA THR A 166 -4.41 19.26 2.99
C THR A 166 -4.88 17.81 2.99
N LEU A 167 -6.19 17.62 3.00
CA LEU A 167 -6.84 16.32 2.98
C LEU A 167 -7.56 16.10 1.65
N VAL A 168 -7.60 14.84 1.21
CA VAL A 168 -8.40 14.37 0.08
C VAL A 168 -9.14 13.12 0.50
N ASP A 169 -10.46 13.09 0.29
CA ASP A 169 -11.24 11.87 0.45
C ASP A 169 -11.09 11.00 -0.81
N CYS A 170 -10.83 9.71 -0.62
CA CYS A 170 -10.47 8.75 -1.66
C CYS A 170 -11.40 7.53 -1.59
N LEU A 171 -11.73 6.97 -2.74
CA LEU A 171 -12.39 5.67 -2.85
C LEU A 171 -11.62 4.81 -3.85
N SER A 172 -11.00 3.74 -3.36
CA SER A 172 -10.39 2.71 -4.20
C SER A 172 -11.38 1.56 -4.36
N ILE A 173 -11.66 1.14 -5.59
CA ILE A 173 -12.58 0.02 -5.89
C ILE A 173 -11.80 -1.05 -6.64
N ASP A 174 -11.76 -2.27 -6.10
CA ASP A 174 -11.16 -3.41 -6.77
C ASP A 174 -11.95 -3.75 -8.06
N LYS A 175 -11.24 -4.03 -9.16
CA LYS A 175 -11.85 -4.28 -10.47
C LYS A 175 -12.41 -5.70 -10.61
N ASP A 176 -11.88 -6.66 -9.86
CA ASP A 176 -12.19 -8.08 -9.96
C ASP A 176 -13.11 -8.57 -8.82
N THR A 177 -13.18 -7.80 -7.73
CA THR A 177 -14.00 -8.10 -6.56
C THR A 177 -15.01 -6.98 -6.27
N ASN A 178 -15.84 -7.18 -5.24
CA ASN A 178 -16.75 -6.16 -4.74
C ASN A 178 -16.16 -5.44 -3.50
N GLU A 179 -14.85 -5.47 -3.35
CA GLU A 179 -14.14 -4.84 -2.23
C GLU A 179 -13.75 -3.41 -2.63
N ALA A 180 -13.77 -2.53 -1.62
CA ALA A 180 -13.39 -1.15 -1.78
C ALA A 180 -12.74 -0.63 -0.49
N THR A 181 -11.96 0.43 -0.60
CA THR A 181 -11.41 1.15 0.55
C THR A 181 -11.79 2.61 0.42
N TYR A 182 -12.47 3.14 1.43
CA TYR A 182 -12.67 4.58 1.56
C TYR A 182 -11.63 5.14 2.52
N SER A 183 -10.90 6.17 2.11
CA SER A 183 -9.89 6.80 2.94
C SER A 183 -9.91 8.31 2.89
N THR A 184 -9.24 8.95 3.86
CA THR A 184 -8.94 10.38 3.85
C THR A 184 -7.43 10.54 3.86
N PHE A 185 -6.84 10.80 2.70
CA PHE A 185 -5.40 10.96 2.53
C PHE A 185 -4.93 12.33 3.02
N ASN A 186 -3.88 12.36 3.84
CA ASN A 186 -3.22 13.58 4.30
C ASN A 186 -1.93 13.80 3.51
N TYR A 187 -1.91 14.89 2.74
CA TYR A 187 -0.83 15.19 1.82
C TYR A 187 0.48 15.47 2.55
N GLU A 188 0.47 16.24 3.63
CA GLU A 188 1.70 16.59 4.33
C GLU A 188 2.32 15.40 5.08
N ARG A 189 1.51 14.39 5.42
CA ARG A 189 1.98 13.15 6.07
C ARG A 189 2.27 12.01 5.11
N GLN A 190 1.81 12.13 3.86
CA GLN A 190 1.87 11.07 2.85
C GLN A 190 1.22 9.76 3.35
N SER A 191 0.14 9.89 4.12
CA SER A 191 -0.56 8.74 4.71
C SER A 191 -2.05 9.04 4.94
N ASP A 192 -2.85 7.98 5.09
CA ASP A 192 -4.28 8.10 5.37
C ASP A 192 -4.55 8.47 6.85
N GLU A 193 -5.32 9.54 7.10
CA GLU A 193 -5.85 9.86 8.43
C GLU A 193 -6.94 8.89 8.88
N LYS A 194 -7.66 8.31 7.92
CA LYS A 194 -8.69 7.29 8.12
C LYS A 194 -8.67 6.39 6.90
N SER A 195 -8.70 5.07 7.10
CA SER A 195 -8.87 4.08 6.04
C SER A 195 -9.89 3.05 6.50
N ILE A 196 -10.91 2.82 5.68
CA ILE A 196 -12.07 1.99 6.02
C ILE A 196 -12.28 0.99 4.89
N PRO A 197 -12.10 -0.31 5.16
CA PRO A 197 -12.52 -1.37 4.26
C PRO A 197 -14.05 -1.36 4.10
N CYS A 198 -14.49 -1.55 2.86
CA CYS A 198 -15.87 -1.48 2.44
C CYS A 198 -16.20 -2.60 1.45
N THR A 199 -17.49 -2.92 1.35
CA THR A 199 -18.03 -3.83 0.34
C THR A 199 -19.09 -3.13 -0.51
N LEU A 200 -19.17 -3.51 -1.78
CA LEU A 200 -20.12 -2.98 -2.76
C LEU A 200 -21.20 -4.00 -3.08
N SER A 201 -22.47 -3.58 -2.97
CA SER A 201 -23.63 -4.41 -3.32
C SER A 201 -24.47 -3.73 -4.38
N LEU A 202 -24.51 -4.28 -5.60
CA LEU A 202 -25.31 -3.73 -6.71
C LEU A 202 -26.80 -3.69 -6.37
N GLN A 203 -27.40 -2.51 -6.47
CA GLN A 203 -28.83 -2.26 -6.29
C GLN A 203 -29.59 -2.14 -7.63
N GLY A 204 -28.86 -1.96 -8.73
CA GLY A 204 -29.38 -1.80 -10.09
C GLY A 204 -29.06 -0.43 -10.68
N ASN A 205 -29.10 -0.32 -12.02
CA ASN A 205 -28.82 0.93 -12.75
C ASN A 205 -27.52 1.65 -12.32
N ASN A 206 -26.43 0.88 -12.17
CA ASN A 206 -25.11 1.36 -11.70
C ASN A 206 -25.10 1.98 -10.29
N ILE A 207 -26.15 1.74 -9.50
CA ILE A 207 -26.20 2.11 -8.08
C ILE A 207 -25.70 0.93 -7.27
N TYR A 208 -24.77 1.19 -6.36
CA TYR A 208 -24.23 0.23 -5.41
C TYR A 208 -24.46 0.75 -3.99
N LEU A 209 -24.69 -0.15 -3.05
CA LEU A 209 -24.62 0.15 -1.62
C LEU A 209 -23.17 -0.07 -1.18
N LEU A 210 -22.52 0.99 -0.71
CA LEU A 210 -21.20 0.96 -0.09
C LEU A 210 -21.38 0.74 1.41
N THR A 211 -20.98 -0.45 1.89
CA THR A 211 -21.12 -0.84 3.30
C THR A 211 -19.74 -0.96 3.94
N PRO A 212 -19.41 -0.13 4.94
CA PRO A 212 -18.14 -0.22 5.66
C PRO A 212 -18.14 -1.37 6.67
N ASP A 213 -16.98 -1.95 6.94
CA ASP A 213 -16.84 -3.12 7.82
C ASP A 213 -17.08 -2.82 9.30
N MET A 214 -16.86 -1.57 9.75
CA MET A 214 -16.93 -1.21 11.18
C MET A 214 -17.72 0.07 11.51
N ASP A 215 -18.10 0.89 10.52
CA ASP A 215 -18.65 2.23 10.75
C ASP A 215 -20.02 2.41 10.07
N ILE A 216 -21.10 1.88 10.67
CA ILE A 216 -22.43 1.84 10.03
C ILE A 216 -22.99 3.23 9.65
N ASP A 217 -22.54 4.28 10.34
CA ASP A 217 -22.93 5.68 10.06
C ASP A 217 -22.29 6.20 8.75
N PHE A 218 -21.33 5.45 8.18
CA PHE A 218 -20.66 5.70 6.92
C PHE A 218 -21.23 4.85 5.75
N THR A 219 -22.49 4.44 5.84
CA THR A 219 -23.15 3.72 4.73
C THR A 219 -23.66 4.69 3.68
N TYR A 220 -23.33 4.45 2.40
CA TYR A 220 -23.72 5.31 1.27
C TYR A 220 -24.30 4.51 0.11
N TYR A 221 -25.22 5.10 -0.65
CA TYR A 221 -25.42 4.70 -2.03
C TYR A 221 -24.39 5.39 -2.91
N ILE A 222 -23.79 4.66 -3.84
CA ILE A 222 -22.93 5.24 -4.86
C ILE A 222 -23.50 5.00 -6.25
N TYR A 223 -23.55 6.04 -7.07
CA TYR A 223 -23.77 5.91 -8.52
C TYR A 223 -22.41 5.94 -9.22
N LYS A 224 -22.09 4.85 -9.91
CA LYS A 224 -20.77 4.65 -10.53
C LYS A 224 -20.82 4.88 -12.03
N THR A 225 -19.89 5.68 -12.53
CA THR A 225 -19.53 5.78 -13.95
C THR A 225 -18.10 5.25 -14.16
N ASP A 226 -17.52 5.47 -15.35
CA ASP A 226 -16.15 5.04 -15.63
C ASP A 226 -15.12 5.95 -14.94
N ASP A 227 -15.39 7.25 -14.81
CA ASP A 227 -14.45 8.25 -14.31
C ASP A 227 -14.91 8.96 -13.03
N THR A 228 -16.18 8.80 -12.64
CA THR A 228 -16.80 9.52 -11.54
C THR A 228 -17.65 8.61 -10.65
N VAL A 229 -17.54 8.80 -9.33
CA VAL A 229 -18.42 8.23 -8.32
C VAL A 229 -19.17 9.35 -7.61
N TYR A 230 -20.50 9.22 -7.56
CA TYR A 230 -21.38 10.11 -6.82
C TYR A 230 -21.90 9.41 -5.57
N MET A 231 -21.64 9.96 -4.39
CA MET A 231 -22.03 9.37 -3.11
C MET A 231 -23.27 10.08 -2.56
N TYR A 232 -24.31 9.31 -2.25
CA TYR A 232 -25.60 9.78 -1.74
C TYR A 232 -25.88 9.13 -0.38
N SER A 233 -26.45 9.90 0.55
CA SER A 233 -27.01 9.34 1.78
C SER A 233 -28.01 8.22 1.47
N ILE A 234 -28.09 7.24 2.37
CA ILE A 234 -29.06 6.14 2.33
C ILE A 234 -30.53 6.60 2.38
N ASP A 235 -30.78 7.86 2.72
CA ASP A 235 -32.12 8.46 2.69
C ASP A 235 -32.66 8.67 1.27
N TYR A 236 -31.78 8.65 0.26
CA TYR A 236 -32.19 8.75 -1.15
C TYR A 236 -32.65 7.41 -1.70
N SER A 237 -33.76 7.40 -2.43
CA SER A 237 -34.19 6.25 -3.23
C SER A 237 -33.40 6.16 -4.54
N SER A 238 -33.31 4.96 -5.10
CA SER A 238 -32.65 4.75 -6.40
C SER A 238 -33.21 5.62 -7.53
N ASN A 239 -34.52 5.92 -7.50
CA ASN A 239 -35.14 6.79 -8.51
C ASN A 239 -34.71 8.24 -8.35
N GLU A 240 -34.61 8.75 -7.12
CA GLU A 240 -34.14 10.11 -6.85
C GLU A 240 -32.68 10.27 -7.28
N ILE A 241 -31.84 9.25 -7.03
CA ILE A 241 -30.45 9.22 -7.50
C ILE A 241 -30.40 9.28 -9.03
N ILE A 242 -31.17 8.42 -9.72
CA ILE A 242 -31.18 8.40 -11.20
C ILE A 242 -31.68 9.73 -11.77
N GLU A 243 -32.72 10.31 -11.17
CA GLU A 243 -33.26 11.60 -11.60
C GLU A 243 -32.23 12.72 -11.43
N ASP A 244 -31.52 12.75 -10.29
CA ASP A 244 -30.48 13.73 -10.03
C ASP A 244 -29.29 13.60 -10.98
N ILE A 245 -28.81 12.37 -11.22
CA ILE A 245 -27.73 12.12 -12.18
C ILE A 245 -28.14 12.55 -13.60
N THR A 246 -29.36 12.18 -14.03
CA THR A 246 -29.80 12.39 -15.41
C THR A 246 -30.15 13.85 -15.70
N ASN A 247 -30.78 14.54 -14.74
CA ASN A 247 -31.35 15.87 -14.97
C ASN A 247 -30.54 17.00 -14.34
N ASN A 248 -29.82 16.72 -13.25
CA ASN A 248 -29.10 17.74 -12.49
C ASN A 248 -27.59 17.53 -12.47
N GLY A 249 -27.07 16.46 -13.09
CA GLY A 249 -25.64 16.17 -13.14
C GLY A 249 -25.03 15.74 -11.81
N GLY A 250 -25.86 15.21 -10.89
CA GLY A 250 -25.38 14.70 -9.60
C GLY A 250 -25.20 15.74 -8.51
N ASN A 251 -25.87 16.90 -8.62
CA ASN A 251 -25.72 18.02 -7.68
C ASN A 251 -26.25 17.74 -6.26
N MET A 252 -27.04 16.69 -6.07
CA MET A 252 -27.54 16.29 -4.75
C MET A 252 -26.65 15.24 -4.08
N ALA A 253 -25.59 14.78 -4.75
CA ALA A 253 -24.59 13.92 -4.13
C ALA A 253 -23.88 14.68 -2.99
N GLU A 254 -23.66 13.99 -1.88
CA GLU A 254 -22.89 14.53 -0.75
C GLU A 254 -21.41 14.66 -1.11
N GLN A 255 -20.92 13.73 -1.94
CA GLN A 255 -19.55 13.75 -2.45
C GLN A 255 -19.51 13.33 -3.91
N VAL A 256 -18.57 13.92 -4.64
CA VAL A 256 -18.27 13.56 -6.03
C VAL A 256 -16.77 13.30 -6.12
N LEU A 257 -16.41 12.05 -6.43
CA LEU A 257 -15.04 11.58 -6.52
C LEU A 257 -14.71 11.26 -7.98
N LYS A 258 -13.50 11.62 -8.45
CA LYS A 258 -13.11 11.45 -9.85
C LYS A 258 -11.74 10.79 -10.00
N THR A 259 -11.56 9.98 -11.03
CA THR A 259 -10.26 9.35 -11.34
C THR A 259 -9.22 10.40 -11.74
N THR A 260 -9.63 11.41 -12.51
CA THR A 260 -8.77 12.53 -12.92
C THR A 260 -8.98 13.74 -12.01
N ASN A 261 -8.56 13.65 -10.76
CA ASN A 261 -8.43 14.84 -9.95
C ASN A 261 -7.04 15.44 -10.13
N ASP A 262 -6.94 16.48 -10.98
CA ASP A 262 -5.72 17.22 -11.31
C ASP A 262 -4.89 17.63 -10.08
N SER A 263 -5.54 17.76 -8.92
CA SER A 263 -4.93 18.30 -7.71
C SER A 263 -3.97 17.32 -7.01
N LEU A 264 -4.13 16.00 -7.19
CA LEU A 264 -3.20 14.97 -6.69
C LEU A 264 -2.01 14.77 -7.64
N ARG A 265 -2.26 14.59 -8.95
CA ARG A 265 -1.20 14.40 -9.95
C ARG A 265 -0.27 15.61 -10.08
N LYS A 266 -0.77 16.85 -9.90
CA LYS A 266 0.07 18.05 -10.03
C LYS A 266 1.05 18.24 -8.88
N LYS A 267 0.71 17.87 -7.64
CA LYS A 267 1.59 18.13 -6.50
C LYS A 267 2.64 17.03 -6.28
N ILE A 268 2.34 15.77 -6.63
CA ILE A 268 3.35 14.69 -6.61
C ILE A 268 4.44 14.97 -7.65
N ALA A 269 4.07 15.47 -8.83
CA ALA A 269 5.02 15.88 -9.86
C ALA A 269 5.84 17.16 -9.53
N GLU A 270 5.51 17.86 -8.44
CA GLU A 270 6.19 19.10 -8.00
C GLU A 270 7.12 18.88 -6.78
N GLN A 271 7.27 17.64 -6.28
CA GLN A 271 8.29 17.24 -5.28
C GLN A 271 9.45 16.50 -5.94
#